data_AF-A0A7Z8VQH5-F1
#
_entry.id   AF-A0A7Z8VQH5-F1
#
_cell.length_a   1.000
_cell.length_b   1.000
_cell.length_c   1.000
_cell.angle_alpha   90.00
_cell.angle_beta   90.00
_cell.angle_gamma   90.00
#
_symmetry.space_group_name_H-M   'P 1'
#
loop_
_entity.id
_entity.type
_entity.pdbx_description
1 polymer ?
#
loop_
_entity_poly.entity_id
_entity_poly.type
_entity_poly.pdbx_seq_one_letter_code
_entity_poly.pdbx_strand_id
1 'polypeptide(L)'
;SSTMNGKKFTIARRYGESCSVKDENDDISSFTPADLMPEIELYGQNEIYEIAQNSVSQRKLLARFLEARPTGNEGKIKESLKLLSENRLKLESALKKIASTEDELSRLPKLEEQVNQFKSLGLEDRFKVIPFLETEKRLLKRTSEKEINNLEQAFLAIQDVLPDTVFLSDKTLDNLPHSDALKNIRTELGKLKVDTENTVSQWK
;
A
#
# COMPACT_ATOMS: atom_id res chain seq x y z
N SER A 1 57.98 -5.36 26.23
CA SER A 1 58.48 -4.73 27.46
C SER A 1 57.59 -3.61 28.03
N SER A 2 56.48 -3.21 27.37
CA SER A 2 55.66 -2.07 27.82
C SER A 2 54.44 -2.39 28.70
N THR A 3 54.17 -3.64 29.07
CA THR A 3 52.94 -3.96 29.83
C THR A 3 52.98 -3.54 31.30
N MET A 4 54.16 -3.49 31.93
CA MET A 4 54.33 -3.18 33.36
C MET A 4 55.32 -2.02 33.62
N ASN A 5 55.35 -1.03 32.72
CA ASN A 5 56.12 0.22 32.89
C ASN A 5 57.61 0.05 33.24
N GLY A 6 58.24 -1.05 32.81
CA GLY A 6 59.67 -1.31 33.03
C GLY A 6 60.04 -1.87 34.41
N LYS A 7 59.05 -2.20 35.26
CA LYS A 7 59.29 -2.88 36.54
C LYS A 7 59.84 -4.30 36.33
N LYS A 8 60.76 -4.72 37.20
CA LYS A 8 61.38 -6.05 37.17
C LYS A 8 60.74 -6.96 38.21
N PHE A 9 60.37 -8.16 37.77
CA PHE A 9 59.85 -9.19 38.64
C PHE A 9 60.72 -10.44 38.55
N THR A 10 60.92 -11.12 39.67
CA THR A 10 61.61 -12.41 39.74
C THR A 10 60.57 -13.51 39.91
N ILE A 11 60.50 -14.43 38.94
CA ILE A 11 59.61 -15.59 38.97
C ILE A 11 60.44 -16.82 39.34
N ALA A 12 60.09 -17.48 40.43
CA ALA A 12 60.79 -18.68 40.90
C ALA A 12 59.79 -19.78 41.28
N ARG A 13 60.09 -21.02 40.87
CA ARG A 13 59.32 -22.21 41.23
C ARG A 13 60.25 -23.31 41.72
N ARG A 14 59.98 -23.84 42.91
CA ARG A 14 60.63 -25.06 43.41
C ARG A 14 59.82 -26.29 42.99
N TYR A 15 60.51 -27.39 42.72
CA TYR A 15 59.85 -28.64 42.34
C TYR A 15 58.95 -29.11 43.49
N GLY A 16 57.66 -29.30 43.20
CA GLY A 16 56.64 -29.65 44.19
C GLY A 16 55.92 -28.45 44.84
N GLU A 17 56.34 -27.21 44.56
CA GLU A 17 55.72 -26.00 45.10
C GLU A 17 55.05 -25.14 43.99
N SER A 18 54.16 -24.24 44.43
CA SER A 18 53.56 -23.22 43.58
C SER A 18 54.60 -22.17 43.15
N CYS A 19 54.37 -21.55 42.00
CA CYS A 19 55.23 -20.47 41.51
C CYS A 19 55.11 -19.24 42.42
N SER A 20 56.24 -18.63 42.77
CA SER A 20 56.33 -17.39 43.54
C SER A 20 56.84 -16.25 42.65
N VAL A 21 56.20 -15.10 42.77
CA VAL A 21 56.58 -13.88 42.05
C VAL A 21 57.04 -12.85 43.07
N LYS A 22 58.23 -12.28 42.87
CA LYS A 22 58.78 -11.23 43.70
C LYS A 22 58.97 -9.94 42.91
N ASP A 23 58.73 -8.81 43.54
CA ASP A 23 58.98 -7.48 42.96
C ASP A 23 60.47 -7.05 43.15
N GLU A 24 60.83 -5.85 42.69
CA GLU A 24 62.20 -5.31 42.73
C GLU A 24 62.83 -5.25 44.13
N ASN A 25 62.00 -5.21 45.18
CA ASN A 25 62.43 -5.15 46.58
C ASN A 25 62.51 -6.54 47.26
N ASP A 26 62.40 -7.64 46.49
CA ASP A 26 62.34 -9.04 46.95
C ASP A 26 61.08 -9.39 47.77
N ASP A 27 60.08 -8.50 47.79
CA ASP A 27 58.77 -8.73 48.39
C ASP A 27 57.88 -9.63 47.51
N ILE A 28 57.09 -10.50 48.15
CA ILE A 28 56.15 -11.39 47.45
C ILE A 28 55.02 -10.57 46.84
N SER A 29 54.88 -10.66 45.52
CA SER A 29 53.83 -10.01 44.75
C SER A 29 52.60 -10.91 44.59
N SER A 30 51.42 -10.29 44.42
CA SER A 30 50.17 -11.00 44.13
C SER A 30 49.98 -11.34 42.65
N PHE A 31 50.86 -10.87 41.76
CA PHE A 31 50.78 -11.18 40.33
C PHE A 31 51.15 -12.63 40.05
N THR A 32 50.49 -13.21 39.05
CA THR A 32 50.86 -14.52 38.53
C THR A 32 51.76 -14.39 37.30
N PRO A 33 52.54 -15.44 36.94
CA PRO A 33 53.34 -15.42 35.72
C PRO A 33 52.54 -15.13 34.45
N ALA A 34 51.27 -15.55 34.40
CA ALA A 34 50.38 -15.28 33.26
C ALA A 34 49.99 -13.80 33.17
N ASP A 35 49.88 -13.10 34.30
CA ASP A 35 49.59 -11.65 34.31
C ASP A 35 50.77 -10.82 33.83
N LEU A 36 52.00 -11.28 34.12
CA LEU A 36 53.23 -10.62 33.71
C LEU A 36 53.55 -10.87 32.23
N MET A 37 53.21 -12.06 31.72
CA MET A 37 53.55 -12.52 30.38
C MET A 37 52.36 -13.22 29.70
N PRO A 38 51.25 -12.51 29.39
CA PRO A 38 50.02 -13.12 28.89
C PRO A 38 50.14 -13.76 27.49
N GLU A 39 51.14 -13.36 26.71
CA GLU A 39 51.34 -13.81 25.32
C GLU A 39 52.65 -14.59 25.12
N ILE A 40 53.28 -15.08 26.20
CA ILE A 40 54.47 -15.92 26.07
C ILE A 40 54.08 -17.30 25.56
N GLU A 41 54.72 -17.72 24.48
CA GLU A 41 54.60 -19.06 23.94
C GLU A 41 55.97 -19.72 23.92
N LEU A 42 55.99 -20.98 24.33
CA LEU A 42 57.18 -21.82 24.37
C LEU A 42 56.98 -22.94 23.35
N TYR A 43 57.92 -23.07 22.44
CA TYR A 43 57.92 -24.15 21.46
C TYR A 43 59.07 -25.11 21.73
N GLY A 44 58.73 -26.37 21.92
CA GLY A 44 59.67 -27.47 21.93
C GLY A 44 60.14 -27.82 20.51
N GLN A 45 61.13 -28.70 20.44
CA GLN A 45 61.78 -29.07 19.18
C GLN A 45 60.81 -29.69 18.17
N ASN A 46 59.89 -30.55 18.62
CA ASN A 46 58.89 -31.18 17.75
C ASN A 46 57.86 -30.18 17.21
N GLU A 47 57.48 -29.21 18.04
CA GLU A 47 56.50 -28.18 17.68
C GLU A 47 57.07 -27.20 16.65
N ILE A 48 58.35 -26.83 16.78
CA ILE A 48 59.07 -26.03 15.77
C ILE A 48 59.09 -26.76 14.43
N TYR A 49 59.40 -28.07 14.43
CA TYR A 49 59.43 -28.88 13.22
C TYR A 49 58.04 -28.96 12.57
N GLU A 50 56.98 -29.17 13.37
CA GLU A 50 55.61 -29.23 12.87
C GLU A 50 55.15 -27.88 12.27
N ILE A 51 55.47 -26.76 12.93
CA ILE A 51 55.17 -25.42 12.41
C ILE A 51 55.91 -25.20 11.08
N ALA A 52 57.16 -25.63 10.96
CA ALA A 52 57.93 -25.47 9.73
C ALA A 52 57.34 -26.26 8.55
N GLN A 53 56.70 -27.41 8.80
CA GLN A 53 56.17 -28.28 7.75
C GLN A 53 54.70 -28.02 7.41
N ASN A 54 53.91 -27.46 8.34
CA ASN A 54 52.47 -27.26 8.16
C ASN A 54 52.08 -25.80 7.86
N SER A 55 51.57 -25.56 6.65
CA SER A 55 51.13 -24.22 6.22
C SER A 55 50.02 -23.61 7.08
N VAL A 56 49.16 -24.42 7.72
CA VAL A 56 48.11 -23.94 8.63
C VAL A 56 48.75 -23.37 9.90
N SER A 57 49.72 -24.08 10.47
CA SER A 57 50.46 -23.65 11.66
C SER A 57 51.28 -22.39 11.40
N GLN A 58 51.91 -22.29 10.22
CA GLN A 58 52.59 -21.07 9.77
C GLN A 58 51.62 -19.89 9.67
N ARG A 59 50.45 -20.09 9.03
CA ARG A 59 49.42 -19.04 8.92
C ARG A 59 48.89 -18.61 10.27
N LYS A 60 48.69 -19.55 11.20
CA LYS A 60 48.25 -19.25 12.58
C LYS A 60 49.29 -18.42 13.34
N LEU A 61 50.57 -18.77 13.21
CA LEU A 61 51.67 -17.99 13.78
C LEU A 61 51.69 -16.57 13.20
N LEU A 62 51.62 -16.44 11.87
CA LEU A 62 51.60 -15.16 11.19
C LEU A 62 50.35 -14.32 11.54
N ALA A 63 49.18 -14.95 11.61
CA ALA A 63 47.93 -14.30 11.99
C ALA A 63 48.05 -13.67 13.38
N ARG A 64 48.66 -14.33 14.36
CA ARG A 64 48.88 -13.74 15.69
C ARG A 64 49.76 -12.49 15.64
N PHE A 65 50.85 -12.51 14.87
CA PHE A 65 51.70 -11.32 14.68
C PHE A 65 50.96 -10.17 13.97
N LEU A 66 50.00 -10.49 13.11
CA LEU A 66 49.17 -9.52 12.40
C LEU A 66 48.00 -9.01 13.24
N GLU A 67 47.35 -9.87 14.03
CA GLU A 67 46.27 -9.56 14.97
C GLU A 67 46.75 -8.76 16.18
N ALA A 68 48.00 -8.96 16.61
CA ALA A 68 48.68 -8.10 17.59
C ALA A 68 48.84 -6.65 17.09
N ARG A 69 48.63 -6.40 15.79
CA ARG A 69 48.46 -5.07 15.23
C ARG A 69 46.96 -4.82 15.08
N PRO A 70 46.37 -3.74 15.62
CA PRO A 70 44.93 -3.54 15.55
C PRO A 70 44.48 -3.45 14.08
N THR A 71 43.87 -4.52 13.58
CA THR A 71 43.32 -4.64 12.21
C THR A 71 41.99 -3.89 12.10
N GLY A 72 41.96 -2.62 12.52
CA GLY A 72 40.79 -1.73 12.39
C GLY A 72 40.34 -1.47 10.94
N ASN A 73 41.01 -2.06 9.97
CA ASN A 73 40.73 -1.91 8.55
C ASN A 73 39.76 -2.96 8.00
N GLU A 74 39.67 -4.17 8.57
CA GLU A 74 38.78 -5.20 8.02
C GLU A 74 37.30 -4.82 8.13
N GLY A 75 36.90 -4.22 9.25
CA GLY A 75 35.54 -3.69 9.44
C GLY A 75 35.20 -2.61 8.40
N LYS A 76 36.11 -1.66 8.19
CA LYS A 76 35.96 -0.57 7.20
C LYS A 76 35.89 -1.09 5.77
N ILE A 77 36.68 -2.13 5.45
CA ILE A 77 36.65 -2.77 4.13
C ILE A 77 35.28 -3.44 3.91
N LYS A 78 34.78 -4.20 4.89
CA LYS A 78 33.46 -4.84 4.79
C LYS A 78 32.34 -3.82 4.65
N GLU A 79 32.38 -2.74 5.42
CA GLU A 79 31.40 -1.66 5.32
C GLU A 79 31.44 -0.96 3.96
N SER A 80 32.64 -0.65 3.46
CA SER A 80 32.83 -0.03 2.14
C SER A 80 32.32 -0.91 1.02
N LEU A 81 32.56 -2.23 1.08
CA LEU A 81 32.04 -3.19 0.11
C LEU A 81 30.51 -3.25 0.14
N LYS A 82 29.90 -3.19 1.32
CA LYS A 82 28.44 -3.13 1.47
C LYS A 82 27.88 -1.87 0.82
N LEU A 83 28.41 -0.71 1.15
CA LEU A 83 27.98 0.58 0.58
C LEU A 83 28.14 0.61 -0.95
N LEU A 84 29.24 0.06 -1.48
CA LEU A 84 29.46 -0.02 -2.92
C LEU A 84 28.41 -0.90 -3.61
N SER A 85 28.05 -2.04 -2.98
CA SER A 85 27.02 -2.93 -3.51
C SER A 85 25.63 -2.27 -3.54
N GLU A 86 25.29 -1.52 -2.50
CA GLU A 86 24.02 -0.78 -2.41
C GLU A 86 23.97 0.35 -3.44
N ASN A 87 25.07 1.10 -3.60
CA ASN A 87 25.16 2.16 -4.61
C ASN A 87 25.02 1.62 -6.03
N ARG A 88 25.61 0.46 -6.32
CA ARG A 88 25.45 -0.20 -7.63
C ARG A 88 23.99 -0.50 -7.93
N LEU A 89 23.25 -1.07 -6.98
CA LEU A 89 21.82 -1.36 -7.15
C LEU A 89 20.99 -0.08 -7.35
N LYS A 90 21.31 0.98 -6.61
CA LYS A 90 20.65 2.29 -6.77
C LYS A 90 20.90 2.86 -8.17
N LEU A 91 22.13 2.82 -8.66
CA LEU A 91 22.48 3.28 -10.01
C LEU A 91 21.74 2.49 -11.08
N GLU A 92 21.72 1.17 -10.99
CA GLU A 92 20.98 0.33 -11.94
C GLU A 92 19.48 0.69 -11.97
N SER A 93 18.88 0.89 -10.79
CA SER A 93 17.47 1.30 -10.70
C SER A 93 17.22 2.69 -11.30
N ALA A 94 18.16 3.63 -11.12
CA ALA A 94 18.05 4.97 -11.68
C ALA A 94 18.18 4.95 -13.20
N LEU A 95 19.12 4.17 -13.75
CA LEU A 95 19.28 4.00 -15.19
C LEU A 95 18.03 3.38 -15.84
N LYS A 96 17.42 2.38 -15.20
CA LYS A 96 16.15 1.80 -15.69
C LYS A 96 15.01 2.82 -15.70
N LYS A 97 14.94 3.68 -14.67
CA LYS A 97 13.94 4.76 -14.63
C LYS A 97 14.15 5.77 -15.75
N ILE A 98 15.41 6.19 -15.99
CA ILE A 98 15.75 7.11 -17.08
C ILE A 98 15.30 6.51 -18.43
N ALA A 99 15.67 5.26 -18.71
CA ALA A 99 15.25 4.58 -19.95
C ALA A 99 13.72 4.51 -20.10
N SER A 100 12.98 4.18 -19.04
CA SER A 100 11.52 4.17 -19.06
C SER A 100 10.93 5.55 -19.34
N THR A 101 11.50 6.61 -18.75
CA THR A 101 11.05 7.99 -18.98
C THR A 101 11.38 8.47 -20.39
N GLU A 102 12.54 8.09 -20.94
CA GLU A 102 12.91 8.37 -22.33
C GLU A 102 11.97 7.67 -23.31
N ASP A 103 11.59 6.41 -23.04
CA ASP A 103 10.59 5.69 -23.82
C ASP A 103 9.23 6.38 -23.79
N GLU A 104 8.78 6.86 -22.63
CA GLU A 104 7.54 7.63 -22.50
C GLU A 104 7.62 8.96 -23.26
N LEU A 105 8.75 9.68 -23.15
CA LEU A 105 9.00 10.92 -23.86
C LEU A 105 8.98 10.71 -25.38
N SER A 106 9.54 9.60 -25.87
CA SER A 106 9.54 9.26 -27.30
C SER A 106 8.13 9.04 -27.87
N ARG A 107 7.13 8.75 -27.01
CA ARG A 107 5.73 8.58 -27.41
C ARG A 107 4.96 9.90 -27.48
N LEU A 108 5.39 10.94 -26.76
CA LEU A 108 4.70 12.23 -26.74
C LEU A 108 4.52 12.85 -28.12
N PRO A 109 5.52 12.89 -29.04
CA PRO A 109 5.34 13.49 -30.36
C PRO A 109 4.22 12.82 -31.16
N LYS A 110 4.11 11.49 -31.08
CA LYS A 110 3.04 10.73 -31.76
C LYS A 110 1.67 11.08 -31.17
N LEU A 111 1.57 11.22 -29.85
CA LEU A 111 0.33 11.60 -29.17
C LEU A 111 -0.07 13.05 -29.50
N GLU A 112 0.90 13.97 -29.52
CA GLU A 112 0.67 15.36 -29.94
C GLU A 112 0.19 15.44 -31.39
N GLU A 113 0.79 14.67 -32.28
CA GLU A 113 0.35 14.59 -33.68
C GLU A 113 -1.08 14.06 -33.79
N GLN A 114 -1.43 13.00 -33.05
CA GLN A 114 -2.81 12.48 -32.99
C GLN A 114 -3.79 13.52 -32.46
N VAL A 115 -3.44 14.22 -31.37
CA VAL A 115 -4.28 15.30 -30.83
C VAL A 115 -4.47 16.41 -31.86
N ASN A 116 -3.40 16.83 -32.55
CA ASN A 116 -3.49 17.84 -33.59
C ASN A 116 -4.34 17.39 -34.79
N GLN A 117 -4.26 16.12 -35.18
CA GLN A 117 -5.14 15.54 -36.20
C GLN A 117 -6.60 15.54 -35.75
N PHE A 118 -6.90 15.19 -34.50
CA PHE A 118 -8.28 15.26 -33.99
C PHE A 118 -8.80 16.69 -33.92
N LYS A 119 -7.93 17.66 -33.58
CA LYS A 119 -8.26 19.09 -33.59
C LYS A 119 -8.54 19.60 -35.01
N SER A 120 -7.72 19.24 -36.00
CA SER A 120 -7.93 19.64 -37.39
C SER A 120 -9.20 19.06 -37.99
N LEU A 121 -9.62 17.87 -37.54
CA LEU A 121 -10.88 17.24 -37.90
C LEU A 121 -12.11 17.85 -37.18
N GLY A 122 -11.92 18.83 -36.30
CA GLY A 122 -13.02 19.49 -35.58
C GLY A 122 -13.78 18.56 -34.62
N LEU A 123 -13.17 17.44 -34.21
CA LEU A 123 -13.78 16.46 -33.32
C LEU A 123 -13.94 17.01 -31.90
N GLU A 124 -13.11 17.98 -31.50
CA GLU A 124 -13.13 18.58 -30.16
C GLU A 124 -14.49 19.22 -29.83
N ASP A 125 -15.13 19.86 -30.80
CA ASP A 125 -16.46 20.42 -30.62
C ASP A 125 -17.55 19.34 -30.60
N ARG A 126 -17.35 18.23 -31.31
CA ARG A 126 -18.28 17.08 -31.25
C ARG A 126 -18.18 16.33 -29.93
N PHE A 127 -16.99 16.25 -29.33
CA PHE A 127 -16.80 15.65 -28.00
C PHE A 127 -17.47 16.45 -26.88
N LYS A 128 -17.47 17.79 -26.95
CA LYS A 128 -18.20 18.64 -25.99
C LYS A 128 -19.71 18.36 -25.97
N VAL A 129 -20.27 17.90 -27.09
CA VAL A 129 -21.70 17.63 -27.25
C VAL A 129 -22.10 16.26 -26.71
N ILE A 130 -21.16 15.32 -26.53
CA ILE A 130 -21.46 13.95 -26.06
C ILE A 130 -22.13 13.92 -24.68
N PRO A 131 -21.65 14.65 -23.64
CA PRO A 131 -22.31 14.68 -22.34
C PRO A 131 -23.75 15.19 -22.45
N PHE A 132 -23.99 16.23 -23.27
CA PHE A 132 -25.33 16.76 -23.48
C PHE A 132 -26.25 15.73 -24.15
N LEU A 133 -25.77 15.06 -25.20
CA LEU A 133 -26.53 14.00 -25.87
C LEU A 133 -26.82 12.80 -24.95
N GLU A 134 -25.88 12.45 -24.07
CA GLU A 134 -26.08 11.39 -23.09
C GLU A 134 -27.13 11.78 -22.03
N THR A 135 -27.10 13.03 -21.57
CA THR A 135 -28.14 13.55 -20.67
C THR A 135 -29.50 13.59 -21.34
N GLU A 136 -29.58 14.03 -22.59
CA GLU A 136 -30.81 14.08 -23.37
C GLU A 136 -31.37 12.66 -23.58
N LYS A 137 -30.52 11.70 -23.96
CA LYS A 137 -30.91 10.29 -24.09
C LYS A 137 -31.44 9.71 -22.78
N ARG A 138 -30.82 10.06 -21.64
CA ARG A 138 -31.29 9.63 -20.31
C ARG A 138 -32.65 10.25 -19.97
N LEU A 139 -32.85 11.54 -20.27
CA LEU A 139 -34.11 12.24 -20.05
C LEU A 139 -35.22 11.68 -20.92
N LEU A 140 -34.96 11.43 -22.20
CA LEU A 140 -35.90 10.80 -23.13
C LEU A 140 -36.33 9.43 -22.63
N LYS A 141 -35.37 8.57 -22.26
CA LYS A 141 -35.66 7.25 -21.69
C LYS A 141 -36.53 7.34 -20.44
N ARG A 142 -36.21 8.23 -19.51
CA ARG A 142 -37.01 8.42 -18.29
C ARG A 142 -38.43 8.89 -18.62
N THR A 143 -38.57 9.82 -19.55
CA THR A 143 -39.86 10.37 -19.93
C THR A 143 -40.72 9.30 -20.60
N SER A 144 -40.17 8.56 -21.56
CA SER A 144 -40.89 7.51 -22.29
C SER A 144 -41.22 6.30 -21.43
N GLU A 145 -40.27 5.82 -20.62
CA GLU A 145 -40.43 4.54 -19.89
C GLU A 145 -41.10 4.71 -18.53
N LYS A 146 -41.03 5.89 -17.90
CA LYS A 146 -41.56 6.10 -16.54
C LYS A 146 -42.66 7.12 -16.49
N GLU A 147 -42.42 8.34 -16.98
CA GLU A 147 -43.38 9.43 -16.79
C GLU A 147 -44.67 9.17 -17.60
N ILE A 148 -44.55 8.80 -18.88
CA ILE A 148 -45.71 8.44 -19.72
C ILE A 148 -46.44 7.21 -19.17
N ASN A 149 -45.69 6.14 -18.86
CA ASN A 149 -46.29 4.92 -18.31
C ASN A 149 -46.99 5.16 -16.96
N ASN A 150 -46.40 5.97 -16.06
CA ASN A 150 -47.05 6.33 -14.79
C ASN A 150 -48.33 7.11 -15.00
N LEU A 151 -48.33 8.02 -15.99
CA LEU A 151 -49.49 8.84 -16.32
C LEU A 151 -50.61 7.97 -16.91
N GLU A 152 -50.28 7.05 -17.82
CA GLU A 152 -51.24 6.05 -18.33
C GLU A 152 -51.83 5.19 -17.21
N GLN A 153 -50.99 4.70 -16.29
CA GLN A 153 -51.46 3.91 -15.13
C GLN A 153 -52.34 4.73 -14.19
N ALA A 154 -52.03 6.01 -13.96
CA ALA A 154 -52.86 6.89 -13.15
C ALA A 154 -54.24 7.10 -13.79
N PHE A 155 -54.32 7.26 -15.12
CA PHE A 155 -55.60 7.38 -15.82
C PHE A 155 -56.42 6.09 -15.76
N LEU A 156 -55.79 4.92 -15.91
CA LEU A 156 -56.47 3.63 -15.74
C LEU A 156 -57.01 3.48 -14.31
N ALA A 157 -56.22 3.81 -13.30
CA ALA A 157 -56.65 3.76 -11.91
C ALA A 157 -57.82 4.73 -11.61
N ILE A 158 -57.83 5.92 -12.21
CA ILE A 158 -58.94 6.86 -12.08
C ILE A 158 -60.20 6.30 -12.77
N GLN A 159 -60.05 5.69 -13.95
CA GLN A 159 -61.16 5.08 -14.68
C GLN A 159 -61.80 3.94 -13.89
N ASP A 160 -61.01 3.12 -13.19
CA ASP A 160 -61.51 1.99 -12.40
C ASP A 160 -62.23 2.40 -11.09
N VAL A 161 -61.95 3.60 -10.57
CA VAL A 161 -62.49 4.09 -9.27
C VAL A 161 -63.69 5.03 -9.47
N LEU A 162 -64.18 5.20 -10.70
CA LEU A 162 -65.34 6.04 -10.99
C LEU A 162 -66.58 5.59 -10.19
N PRO A 163 -67.28 6.52 -9.52
CA PRO A 163 -68.41 6.17 -8.66
C PRO A 163 -69.55 5.54 -9.48
N ASP A 164 -69.93 4.32 -9.12
CA ASP A 164 -71.10 3.68 -9.71
C ASP A 164 -72.37 4.18 -9.03
N THR A 165 -73.29 4.78 -9.79
CA THR A 165 -74.52 5.38 -9.26
C THR A 165 -75.67 4.36 -9.12
N VAL A 166 -75.43 3.09 -9.45
CA VAL A 166 -76.43 2.01 -9.42
C VAL A 166 -76.99 1.76 -8.01
N PHE A 167 -76.20 1.97 -6.94
CA PHE A 167 -76.67 1.79 -5.56
C PHE A 167 -77.72 2.85 -5.12
N LEU A 168 -77.79 3.99 -5.81
CA LEU A 168 -78.77 5.05 -5.60
C LEU A 168 -79.94 4.98 -6.61
N SER A 169 -80.33 3.77 -7.03
CA SER A 169 -81.45 3.58 -7.95
C SER A 169 -82.78 4.07 -7.37
N ASP A 170 -83.74 4.47 -8.22
CA ASP A 170 -85.04 4.97 -7.74
C ASP A 170 -85.82 3.90 -6.93
N LYS A 171 -85.61 2.62 -7.25
CA LYS A 171 -86.19 1.48 -6.51
C LYS A 171 -85.68 1.35 -5.08
N THR A 172 -84.46 1.79 -4.77
CA THR A 172 -83.88 1.72 -3.42
C THR A 172 -84.21 2.96 -2.59
N LEU A 173 -84.68 4.04 -3.22
CA LEU A 173 -84.92 5.35 -2.60
C LEU A 173 -86.39 5.61 -2.23
N ASP A 174 -87.34 4.82 -2.75
CA ASP A 174 -88.79 5.01 -2.60
C ASP A 174 -89.33 4.81 -1.17
N ASN A 175 -88.51 4.45 -0.18
CA ASN A 175 -88.94 4.21 1.20
C ASN A 175 -88.00 4.78 2.28
N LEU A 176 -87.16 5.76 1.94
CA LEU A 176 -86.22 6.39 2.89
C LEU A 176 -86.69 7.79 3.34
N PRO A 177 -86.44 8.15 4.61
CA PRO A 177 -86.88 9.44 5.19
C PRO A 177 -86.21 10.68 4.57
N HIS A 178 -85.09 10.52 3.85
CA HIS A 178 -84.34 11.61 3.21
C HIS A 178 -84.03 11.29 1.73
N SER A 179 -85.01 10.75 1.00
CA SER A 179 -84.88 10.33 -0.40
C SER A 179 -84.45 11.47 -1.34
N ASP A 180 -84.92 12.71 -1.11
CA ASP A 180 -84.56 13.88 -1.93
C ASP A 180 -83.08 14.28 -1.80
N ALA A 181 -82.51 14.20 -0.59
CA ALA A 181 -81.08 14.49 -0.38
C ALA A 181 -80.17 13.45 -1.06
N LEU A 182 -80.58 12.18 -1.05
CA LEU A 182 -79.86 11.09 -1.72
C LEU A 182 -79.97 11.17 -3.26
N LYS A 183 -81.11 11.66 -3.79
CA LYS A 183 -81.25 11.97 -5.22
C LYS A 183 -80.30 13.09 -5.65
N ASN A 184 -80.16 14.15 -4.84
CA ASN A 184 -79.19 15.21 -5.12
C ASN A 184 -77.74 14.68 -5.14
N ILE A 185 -77.37 13.82 -4.18
CA ILE A 185 -76.05 13.17 -4.16
C ILE A 185 -75.83 12.31 -5.41
N ARG A 186 -76.85 11.57 -5.87
CA ARG A 186 -76.77 10.80 -7.13
C ARG A 186 -76.50 11.71 -8.33
N THR A 187 -77.18 12.85 -8.42
CA THR A 187 -76.97 13.79 -9.53
C THR A 187 -75.58 14.42 -9.51
N GLU A 188 -75.06 14.76 -8.33
CA GLU A 188 -73.69 15.31 -8.20
C GLU A 188 -72.61 14.25 -8.46
N LEU A 189 -72.80 13.01 -8.01
CA LEU A 189 -71.90 11.89 -8.35
C LEU A 189 -71.94 11.54 -9.84
N GLY A 190 -73.12 11.64 -10.48
CA GLY A 190 -73.27 11.44 -11.92
C GLY A 190 -72.57 12.53 -12.74
N LYS A 191 -72.71 13.80 -12.34
CA LYS A 191 -71.96 14.91 -12.95
C LYS A 191 -70.46 14.72 -12.79
N LEU A 192 -70.00 14.40 -11.58
CA LEU A 192 -68.59 14.14 -11.30
C LEU A 192 -68.03 13.04 -12.21
N LYS A 193 -68.77 11.94 -12.38
CA LYS A 193 -68.39 10.85 -13.29
C LYS A 193 -68.22 11.34 -14.73
N VAL A 194 -69.21 12.04 -15.28
CA VAL A 194 -69.18 12.56 -16.65
C VAL A 194 -68.06 13.58 -16.86
N ASP A 195 -67.84 14.48 -15.89
CA ASP A 195 -66.77 15.46 -15.96
C ASP A 195 -65.40 14.79 -15.93
N THR A 196 -65.21 13.77 -15.09
CA THR A 196 -63.96 12.99 -15.07
C THR A 196 -63.73 12.20 -16.36
N GLU A 197 -64.75 11.58 -16.95
CA GLU A 197 -64.63 10.88 -18.25
C GLU A 197 -64.31 11.86 -19.39
N ASN A 198 -64.89 13.06 -19.38
CA ASN A 198 -64.60 14.12 -20.35
C ASN A 198 -63.17 14.63 -20.23
N THR A 199 -62.67 14.84 -19.01
CA THR A 199 -61.26 15.26 -18.82
C THR A 199 -60.27 14.17 -19.22
N VAL A 200 -60.54 12.89 -18.93
CA VAL A 200 -59.67 11.78 -19.33
C VAL A 200 -59.66 11.59 -20.86
N SER A 201 -60.79 11.82 -21.54
CA SER A 201 -60.88 11.73 -23.01
C SER A 201 -60.25 12.92 -23.75
N GLN A 202 -60.16 14.09 -23.13
CA GLN A 202 -59.45 15.25 -23.70
C GLN A 202 -57.91 15.11 -23.68
N TRP A 203 -57.38 14.23 -22.83
CA TRP A 203 -55.93 14.01 -22.66
C TRP A 203 -55.39 12.80 -23.42
N LYS A 204 -56.27 11.96 -23.98
CA LYS A 204 -55.94 10.88 -24.93
C LYS A 204 -55.82 11.42 -26.35
#